data_AF-A0A9W7SR77-F1
#
_entry.id   AF-A0A9W7SR77-F1
#
_cell.length_a   1.000
_cell.length_b   1.000
_cell.length_c   1.000
_cell.angle_alpha   90.00
_cell.angle_beta   90.00
_cell.angle_gamma   90.00
#
_symmetry.space_group_name_H-M   'P 1'
#
loop_
_entity.id
_entity.type
_entity.pdbx_description
1 polymer ?
#
loop_
_entity_poly.entity_id
_entity_poly.type
_entity_poly.pdbx_seq_one_letter_code
_entity_poly.pdbx_strand_id
1 'polypeptide(L)'
;MAPDRVRRHEELNGHDSHLQNGNGAHLHHLHPDRDRQRGPLQRTFWINNTEDLLRDPKQVEHLLDTADAIGITDVYLYVAPCWYVKKGAGLADFNAILNLSGVRVWAVDGDHKYVDIGGREEEFAKGILALNVFNESVGPEASFYGFVANIQPEDSDLLEQDEKCFHNGVPSSKLTPEQVNKRDIWLHKWLNALTKGSALTRSFDMPFGAAMPWWWHSYKGEQITVPWVTVGERACRTRTCIMDLIMPLIDDYIVLSHNTQPAIAIKKIMHQVRYASEKEREGQLMPQIFASVETRKGPSANVSYADTPRKSTKGDVLRDIESIERMMEKYPAFGGIAIHDWLGWDQLYPTGAAFLDDDSDATPTSATTERSVSVSSCNGAKDDRSPSIAKRLDSVVRSLEGLRPSAT
;
A
#
# COMPACT_ATOMS: atom_id res chain seq x y z
N MET A 1 30.71 -17.53 -67.85
CA MET A 1 30.28 -18.79 -68.49
C MET A 1 30.00 -19.80 -67.41
N ALA A 2 29.01 -20.63 -67.70
CA ALA A 2 28.20 -21.46 -66.84
C ALA A 2 28.96 -22.56 -66.04
N PRO A 3 28.31 -23.12 -65.00
CA PRO A 3 28.83 -24.08 -64.02
C PRO A 3 28.55 -25.53 -64.46
N ASP A 4 29.10 -26.55 -63.77
CA ASP A 4 28.37 -27.83 -63.68
C ASP A 4 28.91 -28.85 -62.66
N ARG A 5 27.93 -29.55 -62.07
CA ARG A 5 27.86 -30.93 -61.53
C ARG A 5 27.29 -30.98 -60.12
N VAL A 6 25.99 -31.25 -59.89
CA VAL A 6 25.10 -32.39 -60.24
C VAL A 6 25.26 -33.60 -59.31
N ARG A 7 24.18 -33.80 -58.50
CA ARG A 7 23.60 -35.04 -57.94
C ARG A 7 24.43 -35.77 -56.86
N ARG A 8 23.85 -36.40 -55.83
CA ARG A 8 22.61 -37.20 -55.81
C ARG A 8 22.15 -37.46 -54.34
N HIS A 9 20.86 -37.75 -54.19
CA HIS A 9 20.14 -38.23 -53.01
C HIS A 9 20.74 -39.45 -52.31
N GLU A 10 20.53 -39.54 -50.99
CA GLU A 10 20.14 -40.78 -50.30
C GLU A 10 19.42 -40.45 -48.97
N GLU A 11 18.18 -40.94 -48.86
CA GLU A 11 17.36 -40.98 -47.64
C GLU A 11 17.69 -42.27 -46.87
N LEU A 12 17.84 -42.19 -45.55
CA LEU A 12 17.65 -43.33 -44.65
C LEU A 12 16.95 -42.87 -43.36
N ASN A 13 15.77 -43.44 -43.14
CA ASN A 13 14.96 -43.41 -41.93
C ASN A 13 15.65 -44.16 -40.77
N GLY A 14 15.38 -43.75 -39.52
CA GLY A 14 15.39 -44.70 -38.39
C GLY A 14 15.66 -44.14 -36.99
N HIS A 15 14.57 -44.03 -36.22
CA HIS A 15 14.44 -44.27 -34.76
C HIS A 15 14.81 -43.19 -33.72
N ASP A 16 13.72 -42.67 -33.12
CA ASP A 16 13.39 -42.60 -31.69
C ASP A 16 14.52 -42.56 -30.64
N SER A 17 14.53 -41.44 -29.88
CA SER A 17 14.61 -41.51 -28.41
C SER A 17 14.07 -40.22 -27.77
N HIS A 18 13.05 -40.40 -26.94
CA HIS A 18 12.54 -39.48 -25.93
C HIS A 18 13.62 -38.87 -25.02
N LEU A 19 13.45 -37.59 -24.65
CA LEU A 19 13.61 -36.95 -23.32
C LEU A 19 13.72 -35.42 -23.54
N GLN A 20 12.63 -34.64 -23.44
CA GLN A 20 12.11 -33.95 -22.24
C GLN A 20 13.05 -32.94 -21.56
N ASN A 21 12.46 -31.77 -21.31
CA ASN A 21 12.77 -30.74 -20.29
C ASN A 21 13.47 -29.46 -20.74
N GLY A 22 12.73 -28.63 -21.49
CA GLY A 22 12.90 -27.18 -21.45
C GLY A 22 11.83 -26.57 -20.55
N ASN A 23 12.16 -26.29 -19.28
CA ASN A 23 11.32 -25.55 -18.34
C ASN A 23 11.19 -24.08 -18.80
N GLY A 24 10.30 -23.84 -19.75
CA GLY A 24 9.67 -22.54 -19.93
C GLY A 24 8.61 -22.38 -18.85
N ALA A 25 8.99 -21.78 -17.72
CA ALA A 25 8.03 -21.37 -16.69
C ALA A 25 7.20 -20.20 -17.23
N HIS A 26 6.20 -20.52 -18.06
CA HIS A 26 5.06 -19.66 -18.30
C HIS A 26 4.32 -19.49 -16.98
N LEU A 27 4.48 -18.34 -16.33
CA LEU A 27 3.66 -17.85 -15.22
C LEU A 27 2.27 -17.39 -15.74
N HIS A 28 1.61 -18.24 -16.52
CA HIS A 28 0.18 -18.15 -16.78
C HIS A 28 -0.46 -19.35 -16.08
N HIS A 29 -1.45 -19.09 -15.23
CA HIS A 29 -2.25 -20.05 -14.46
C HIS A 29 -1.82 -20.32 -13.01
N LEU A 30 -1.95 -19.30 -12.15
CA LEU A 30 -2.53 -19.43 -10.81
C LEU A 30 -3.17 -18.08 -10.43
N HIS A 31 -4.25 -17.70 -11.11
CA HIS A 31 -5.14 -16.65 -10.61
C HIS A 31 -6.54 -17.28 -10.53
N PRO A 32 -7.10 -17.50 -9.32
CA PRO A 32 -8.52 -17.79 -9.21
C PRO A 32 -9.30 -16.60 -9.77
N ASP A 33 -10.34 -16.91 -10.55
CA ASP A 33 -11.30 -16.00 -11.20
C ASP A 33 -11.31 -14.57 -10.62
N ARG A 34 -10.62 -13.65 -11.28
CA ARG A 34 -10.79 -12.20 -11.11
C ARG A 34 -11.72 -11.65 -12.19
N ASP A 35 -12.87 -12.30 -12.40
CA ASP A 35 -14.07 -11.57 -12.81
C ASP A 35 -14.45 -10.66 -11.62
N ARG A 36 -13.67 -9.60 -11.40
CA ARG A 36 -14.02 -8.51 -10.49
C ARG A 36 -15.19 -7.80 -11.14
N GLN A 37 -16.40 -8.34 -10.98
CA GLN A 37 -17.60 -7.56 -11.12
C GLN A 37 -17.42 -6.33 -10.24
N ARG A 38 -17.63 -5.14 -10.82
CA ARG A 38 -17.49 -3.88 -10.09
C ARG A 38 -18.40 -3.93 -8.87
N GLY A 39 -17.78 -4.04 -7.70
CA GLY A 39 -18.47 -3.79 -6.45
C GLY A 39 -18.88 -2.32 -6.36
N PRO A 40 -19.78 -1.98 -5.42
CA PRO A 40 -20.02 -0.59 -5.06
C PRO A 40 -18.72 0.09 -4.64
N LEU A 41 -18.68 1.42 -4.77
CA LEU A 41 -17.57 2.21 -4.22
C LEU A 41 -17.44 1.92 -2.72
N GLN A 42 -16.22 1.71 -2.29
CA GLN A 42 -15.88 1.36 -0.93
C GLN A 42 -15.51 2.60 -0.14
N ARG A 43 -15.90 2.62 1.14
CA ARG A 43 -15.42 3.61 2.10
C ARG A 43 -14.70 2.88 3.19
N THR A 44 -13.54 3.42 3.58
CA THR A 44 -12.70 2.77 4.57
C THR A 44 -12.36 3.72 5.71
N PHE A 45 -12.16 3.18 6.91
CA PHE A 45 -11.58 3.92 8.02
C PHE A 45 -10.14 3.51 8.26
N TRP A 46 -9.26 4.50 8.44
CA TRP A 46 -7.93 4.26 8.99
C TRP A 46 -7.96 4.39 10.51
N ILE A 47 -7.38 3.41 11.20
CA ILE A 47 -7.38 3.33 12.67
C ILE A 47 -5.94 3.20 13.16
N ASN A 48 -5.44 4.24 13.82
CA ASN A 48 -4.10 4.23 14.44
C ASN A 48 -4.12 3.94 15.95
N ASN A 49 -5.29 3.96 16.60
CA ASN A 49 -5.46 3.82 18.05
C ASN A 49 -5.98 2.44 18.48
N THR A 50 -5.57 1.38 17.77
CA THR A 50 -5.99 -0.02 18.00
C THR A 50 -5.96 -0.43 19.47
N GLU A 51 -4.92 -0.06 20.22
CA GLU A 51 -4.82 -0.44 21.62
C GLU A 51 -5.94 0.13 22.50
N ASP A 52 -6.40 1.35 22.23
CA ASP A 52 -7.49 1.97 22.98
C ASP A 52 -8.84 1.37 22.58
N LEU A 53 -9.04 1.09 21.29
CA LEU A 53 -10.23 0.39 20.80
C LEU A 53 -10.40 -1.00 21.40
N LEU A 54 -9.31 -1.77 21.48
CA LEU A 54 -9.33 -3.12 22.06
C LEU A 54 -9.59 -3.13 23.58
N ARG A 55 -9.46 -2.00 24.27
CA ARG A 55 -9.69 -1.91 25.72
C ARG A 55 -11.13 -1.56 26.08
N ASP A 56 -11.88 -0.96 25.17
CA ASP A 56 -13.22 -0.44 25.45
C ASP A 56 -14.24 -0.93 24.41
N PRO A 57 -15.03 -1.97 24.74
CA PRO A 57 -16.07 -2.49 23.84
C PRO A 57 -17.06 -1.43 23.35
N LYS A 58 -17.31 -0.37 24.15
CA LYS A 58 -18.21 0.72 23.74
C LYS A 58 -17.66 1.52 22.57
N GLN A 59 -16.33 1.62 22.44
CA GLN A 59 -15.73 2.26 21.27
C GLN A 59 -15.86 1.39 20.02
N VAL A 60 -15.86 0.07 20.17
CA VAL A 60 -16.10 -0.86 19.06
C VAL A 60 -17.56 -0.80 18.61
N GLU A 61 -18.52 -0.76 19.53
CA GLU A 61 -19.94 -0.55 19.23
C GLU A 61 -20.15 0.80 18.51
N HIS A 62 -19.56 1.87 19.02
CA HIS A 62 -19.64 3.20 18.40
C HIS A 62 -19.01 3.25 16.99
N LEU A 63 -17.90 2.53 16.79
CA LEU A 63 -17.29 2.35 15.48
C LEU A 63 -18.24 1.63 14.52
N LEU A 64 -18.91 0.56 14.96
CA LEU A 64 -19.87 -0.19 14.14
C LEU A 64 -21.08 0.64 13.76
N ASP A 65 -21.69 1.33 14.72
CA ASP A 65 -22.84 2.22 14.49
C ASP A 65 -22.47 3.30 13.47
N THR A 66 -21.26 3.86 13.59
CA THR A 66 -20.75 4.84 12.64
C THR A 66 -20.47 4.22 11.27
N ALA A 67 -19.87 3.04 11.23
CA ALA A 67 -19.54 2.33 10.01
C ALA A 67 -20.81 2.03 9.19
N ASP A 68 -21.86 1.52 9.83
CA ASP A 68 -23.17 1.30 9.20
C ASP A 68 -23.76 2.61 8.68
N ALA A 69 -23.81 3.65 9.52
CA ALA A 69 -24.43 4.93 9.20
C ALA A 69 -23.81 5.65 7.98
N ILE A 70 -22.52 5.45 7.69
CA ILE A 70 -21.83 6.10 6.57
C ILE A 70 -21.31 5.13 5.49
N GLY A 71 -21.66 3.85 5.60
CA GLY A 71 -21.38 2.82 4.60
C GLY A 71 -19.89 2.43 4.51
N ILE A 72 -19.22 2.26 5.65
CA ILE A 72 -17.85 1.76 5.70
C ILE A 72 -17.87 0.26 5.45
N THR A 73 -17.06 -0.20 4.50
CA THR A 73 -16.91 -1.63 4.14
C THR A 73 -15.61 -2.22 4.64
N ASP A 74 -14.64 -1.38 4.96
CA ASP A 74 -13.28 -1.80 5.31
C ASP A 74 -12.68 -0.94 6.42
N VAL A 75 -11.87 -1.56 7.26
CA VAL A 75 -11.07 -0.90 8.28
C VAL A 75 -9.60 -1.25 8.06
N TYR A 76 -8.78 -0.22 7.95
CA TYR A 76 -7.32 -0.30 7.92
C TYR A 76 -6.80 -0.12 9.36
N LEU A 77 -6.58 -1.24 10.04
CA LEU A 77 -6.21 -1.28 11.46
C LEU A 77 -4.69 -1.36 11.63
N TYR A 78 -4.08 -0.37 12.29
CA TYR A 78 -2.66 -0.45 12.65
C TYR A 78 -2.41 -1.60 13.63
N VAL A 79 -1.50 -2.52 13.30
CA VAL A 79 -1.13 -3.63 14.17
C VAL A 79 0.39 -3.80 14.17
N ALA A 80 1.02 -3.53 15.32
CA ALA A 80 2.44 -3.82 15.47
C ALA A 80 2.68 -5.35 15.43
N PRO A 81 3.77 -5.85 14.81
CA PRO A 81 4.01 -7.28 14.65
C PRO A 81 3.93 -8.12 15.94
N CYS A 82 4.34 -7.57 17.08
CA CYS A 82 4.29 -8.29 18.36
C CYS A 82 2.88 -8.43 18.95
N TRP A 83 1.90 -7.69 18.43
CA TRP A 83 0.53 -7.69 18.94
C TRP A 83 -0.26 -8.91 18.49
N TYR A 84 0.08 -9.54 17.36
CA TYR A 84 -0.53 -10.81 16.95
C TYR A 84 -0.44 -11.88 18.05
N VAL A 85 0.66 -11.89 18.82
CA VAL A 85 0.84 -12.79 19.96
C VAL A 85 0.29 -12.18 21.25
N LYS A 86 0.67 -10.94 21.57
CA LYS A 86 0.36 -10.33 22.89
C LYS A 86 -1.10 -9.94 23.05
N LYS A 87 -1.81 -9.67 21.95
CA LYS A 87 -3.19 -9.16 21.90
C LYS A 87 -4.08 -10.01 20.99
N GLY A 88 -3.64 -11.21 20.61
CA GLY A 88 -4.30 -12.05 19.61
C GLY A 88 -5.79 -12.27 19.86
N ALA A 89 -6.17 -12.60 21.10
CA ALA A 89 -7.59 -12.80 21.45
C ALA A 89 -8.43 -11.52 21.20
N GLY A 90 -7.96 -10.36 21.65
CA GLY A 90 -8.67 -9.09 21.41
C GLY A 90 -8.75 -8.70 19.94
N LEU A 91 -7.69 -8.98 19.15
CA LEU A 91 -7.73 -8.78 17.70
C LEU A 91 -8.73 -9.72 17.01
N ALA A 92 -8.78 -10.98 17.43
CA ALA A 92 -9.71 -11.97 16.89
C ALA A 92 -11.16 -11.58 17.19
N ASP A 93 -11.47 -11.17 18.43
CA ASP A 93 -12.79 -10.71 18.83
C ASP A 93 -13.20 -9.44 18.06
N PHE A 94 -12.30 -8.47 17.91
CA PHE A 94 -12.53 -7.26 17.13
C PHE A 94 -12.84 -7.59 15.66
N ASN A 95 -12.02 -8.42 15.02
CA ASN A 95 -12.22 -8.82 13.62
C ASN A 95 -13.55 -9.57 13.45
N ALA A 96 -13.88 -10.49 14.35
CA ALA A 96 -15.14 -11.24 14.31
C ALA A 96 -16.36 -10.31 14.37
N ILE A 97 -16.35 -9.34 15.29
CA ILE A 97 -17.44 -8.39 15.47
C ILE A 97 -17.63 -7.49 14.23
N LEU A 98 -16.53 -7.02 13.61
CA LEU A 98 -16.60 -6.21 12.39
C LEU A 98 -17.06 -7.04 11.19
N ASN A 99 -16.51 -8.23 11.00
CA ASN A 99 -16.88 -9.12 9.88
C ASN A 99 -18.35 -9.56 9.97
N LEU A 100 -18.88 -9.81 11.17
CA LEU A 100 -20.31 -10.11 11.37
C LEU A 100 -21.22 -8.94 10.94
N SER A 101 -20.72 -7.71 11.02
CA SER A 101 -21.40 -6.49 10.54
C SER A 101 -21.10 -6.19 9.06
N GLY A 102 -20.40 -7.07 8.36
CA GLY A 102 -20.04 -6.90 6.95
C GLY A 102 -18.86 -5.97 6.70
N VAL A 103 -18.09 -5.60 7.73
CA VAL A 103 -16.90 -4.74 7.64
C VAL A 103 -15.64 -5.61 7.67
N ARG A 104 -14.83 -5.53 6.61
CA ARG A 104 -13.57 -6.28 6.53
C ARG A 104 -12.46 -5.56 7.28
N VAL A 105 -11.60 -6.31 7.98
CA VAL A 105 -10.45 -5.74 8.69
C VAL A 105 -9.14 -6.07 7.99
N TRP A 106 -8.36 -5.06 7.66
CA TRP A 106 -7.01 -5.19 7.14
C TRP A 106 -5.99 -4.82 8.20
N ALA A 107 -4.88 -5.57 8.25
CA ALA A 107 -3.74 -5.18 9.05
C ALA A 107 -2.93 -4.10 8.32
N VAL A 108 -2.49 -3.09 9.06
CA VAL A 108 -1.64 -2.02 8.55
C VAL A 108 -0.33 -2.01 9.33
N ASP A 109 0.79 -1.96 8.60
CA ASP A 109 2.10 -1.66 9.16
C ASP A 109 2.94 -0.87 8.15
N GLY A 110 3.86 -0.06 8.64
CA GLY A 110 4.66 0.83 7.82
C GLY A 110 5.51 1.77 8.65
N ASP A 111 6.76 1.38 8.86
CA ASP A 111 7.81 2.22 9.41
C ASP A 111 8.84 2.48 8.30
N HIS A 112 9.22 3.74 8.07
CA HIS A 112 10.29 4.12 7.13
C HIS A 112 11.59 3.37 7.43
N LYS A 113 11.82 3.02 8.70
CA LYS A 113 12.99 2.28 9.14
C LYS A 113 13.09 0.89 8.52
N TYR A 114 12.02 0.31 7.98
CA TYR A 114 12.09 -0.94 7.21
C TYR A 114 12.91 -0.80 5.93
N VAL A 115 13.05 0.42 5.40
CA VAL A 115 13.79 0.73 4.17
C VAL A 115 15.10 1.44 4.49
N ASP A 116 15.07 2.34 5.47
CA ASP A 116 16.22 3.20 5.81
C ASP A 116 17.33 2.44 6.54
N ILE A 117 16.98 1.59 7.51
CA ILE A 117 17.94 0.92 8.38
C ILE A 117 18.26 -0.47 7.80
N GLY A 118 19.53 -0.69 7.49
CA GLY A 118 20.02 -1.99 7.00
C GLY A 118 19.59 -3.15 7.91
N GLY A 119 19.03 -4.19 7.31
CA GLY A 119 18.58 -5.40 8.02
C GLY A 119 17.12 -5.38 8.51
N ARG A 120 16.45 -4.21 8.53
CA ARG A 120 15.06 -4.12 8.99
C ARG A 120 14.02 -4.45 7.92
N GLU A 121 14.42 -4.58 6.65
CA GLU A 121 13.55 -5.12 5.60
C GLU A 121 12.99 -6.51 5.95
N GLU A 122 13.78 -7.32 6.67
CA GLU A 122 13.33 -8.63 7.15
C GLU A 122 12.26 -8.53 8.24
N GLU A 123 12.25 -7.45 9.03
CA GLU A 123 11.24 -7.23 10.07
C GLU A 123 9.87 -7.00 9.44
N PHE A 124 9.81 -6.25 8.34
CA PHE A 124 8.57 -6.06 7.58
C PHE A 124 8.00 -7.40 7.08
N ALA A 125 8.84 -8.24 6.47
CA ALA A 125 8.44 -9.57 6.04
C ALA A 125 8.02 -10.47 7.22
N LYS A 126 8.72 -10.40 8.36
CA LYS A 126 8.35 -11.11 9.60
C LYS A 126 7.00 -10.66 10.14
N GLY A 127 6.64 -9.38 10.01
CA GLY A 127 5.31 -8.87 10.36
C GLY A 127 4.20 -9.53 9.55
N ILE A 128 4.36 -9.63 8.22
CA ILE A 128 3.39 -10.29 7.33
C ILE A 128 3.32 -11.80 7.61
N LEU A 129 4.45 -12.44 7.94
CA LEU A 129 4.45 -13.85 8.36
C LEU A 129 3.70 -14.06 9.68
N ALA A 130 3.89 -13.17 10.66
CA ALA A 130 3.18 -13.22 11.92
C ALA A 130 1.67 -13.02 11.75
N LEU A 131 1.27 -12.14 10.82
CA LEU A 131 -0.12 -11.99 10.39
C LEU A 131 -0.70 -13.30 9.83
N ASN A 132 0.02 -13.97 8.93
CA ASN A 132 -0.44 -15.26 8.40
C ASN A 132 -0.61 -16.31 9.50
N VAL A 133 0.36 -16.42 10.41
CA VAL A 133 0.27 -17.34 11.55
C VAL A 133 -0.95 -17.02 12.43
N PHE A 134 -1.22 -15.73 12.66
CA PHE A 134 -2.43 -15.32 13.38
C PHE A 134 -3.70 -15.78 12.63
N ASN A 135 -3.81 -15.49 11.33
CA ASN A 135 -4.96 -15.88 10.51
C ASN A 135 -5.16 -17.41 10.47
N GLU A 136 -4.09 -18.20 10.35
CA GLU A 136 -4.15 -19.67 10.40
C GLU A 136 -4.59 -20.22 11.77
N SER A 137 -4.43 -19.43 12.84
CA SER A 137 -4.78 -19.83 14.21
C SER A 137 -6.21 -19.50 14.61
N VAL A 138 -6.94 -18.73 13.80
CA VAL A 138 -8.32 -18.27 14.07
C VAL A 138 -9.27 -18.70 12.95
N GLY A 139 -10.59 -18.61 13.20
CA GLY A 139 -11.59 -18.85 12.17
C GLY A 139 -11.62 -17.75 11.09
N PRO A 140 -12.15 -18.01 9.88
CA PRO A 140 -12.25 -17.02 8.81
C PRO A 140 -12.92 -15.71 9.23
N GLU A 141 -13.93 -15.78 10.10
CA GLU A 141 -14.64 -14.64 10.67
C GLU A 141 -13.75 -13.75 11.56
N ALA A 142 -12.70 -14.30 12.18
CA ALA A 142 -11.77 -13.56 13.04
C ALA A 142 -10.46 -13.21 12.32
N SER A 143 -10.28 -13.66 11.08
CA SER A 143 -9.09 -13.40 10.29
C SER A 143 -9.06 -11.97 9.73
N PHE A 144 -7.86 -11.45 9.51
CA PHE A 144 -7.68 -10.26 8.70
C PHE A 144 -7.91 -10.58 7.23
N TYR A 145 -8.62 -9.70 6.54
CA TYR A 145 -8.89 -9.82 5.12
C TYR A 145 -7.64 -9.62 4.26
N GLY A 146 -6.75 -8.70 4.64
CA GLY A 146 -5.51 -8.43 3.91
C GLY A 146 -4.51 -7.59 4.69
N PHE A 147 -3.47 -7.12 4.00
CA PHE A 147 -2.41 -6.28 4.57
C PHE A 147 -2.18 -5.01 3.76
N VAL A 148 -2.01 -3.88 4.43
CA VAL A 148 -1.69 -2.58 3.82
C VAL A 148 -0.33 -2.10 4.30
N ALA A 149 0.58 -1.86 3.35
CA ALA A 149 1.87 -1.22 3.63
C ALA A 149 1.74 0.30 3.74
N ASN A 150 2.20 0.90 4.84
CA ASN A 150 2.24 2.35 5.02
C ASN A 150 3.68 2.88 5.12
N ILE A 151 4.51 2.59 4.12
CA ILE A 151 5.92 3.02 4.12
C ILE A 151 6.03 4.25 3.22
N GLN A 152 6.15 5.44 3.81
CA GLN A 152 6.22 6.70 3.06
C GLN A 152 7.66 7.12 2.75
N PRO A 153 8.00 7.37 1.48
CA PRO A 153 9.35 7.79 1.06
C PRO A 153 9.85 9.11 1.63
N GLU A 154 8.95 10.05 1.82
CA GLU A 154 9.22 11.35 2.41
C GLU A 154 9.65 11.28 3.89
N ASP A 155 9.34 10.19 4.60
CA ASP A 155 9.67 10.03 6.01
C ASP A 155 11.19 9.80 6.24
N SER A 156 11.92 9.41 5.19
CA SER A 156 13.40 9.25 5.27
C SER A 156 14.13 10.56 5.58
N ASP A 157 13.47 11.70 5.41
CA ASP A 157 14.03 13.02 5.73
C ASP A 157 13.89 13.39 7.22
N LEU A 158 13.24 12.54 8.02
CA LEU A 158 13.24 12.62 9.49
C LEU A 158 14.58 12.20 10.11
N LEU A 159 15.48 11.66 9.28
CA LEU A 159 16.84 11.30 9.67
C LEU A 159 17.76 12.54 9.72
N GLU A 160 18.93 12.38 10.33
CA GLU A 160 19.94 13.43 10.38
C GLU A 160 20.35 13.87 8.96
N GLN A 161 20.85 15.10 8.81
CA GLN A 161 20.99 15.77 7.51
C GLN A 161 21.82 14.98 6.47
N ASP A 162 22.80 14.21 6.92
CA ASP A 162 23.69 13.40 6.07
C ASP A 162 23.11 12.02 5.71
N GLU A 163 22.06 11.58 6.43
CA GLU A 163 21.35 10.31 6.28
C GLU A 163 20.08 10.42 5.43
N LYS A 164 19.68 11.65 5.08
CA LYS A 164 18.53 11.90 4.20
C LYS A 164 18.71 11.21 2.86
N CYS A 165 17.78 10.32 2.54
CA CYS A 165 17.88 9.49 1.34
C CYS A 165 16.98 10.00 0.21
N PHE A 166 15.79 10.54 0.52
CA PHE A 166 14.85 11.00 -0.50
C PHE A 166 15.07 12.47 -0.90
N HIS A 167 15.51 13.35 0.00
CA HIS A 167 15.73 14.79 -0.21
C HIS A 167 14.43 15.53 -0.59
N ASN A 168 13.59 15.76 0.42
CA ASN A 168 12.28 16.39 0.24
C ASN A 168 12.38 17.80 -0.35
N GLY A 169 11.44 18.11 -1.23
CA GLY A 169 11.30 19.41 -1.86
C GLY A 169 12.24 19.66 -3.05
N VAL A 170 13.15 18.73 -3.37
CA VAL A 170 14.16 18.92 -4.41
C VAL A 170 13.82 18.08 -5.66
N PRO A 171 13.57 18.70 -6.83
CA PRO A 171 13.35 17.96 -8.08
C PRO A 171 14.61 17.19 -8.49
N SER A 172 14.44 16.10 -9.23
CA SER A 172 15.52 15.19 -9.64
C SER A 172 16.62 15.92 -10.43
N SER A 173 16.26 16.89 -11.29
CA SER A 173 17.20 17.70 -12.07
C SER A 173 18.15 18.58 -11.23
N LYS A 174 17.83 18.82 -9.96
CA LYS A 174 18.63 19.66 -9.05
C LYS A 174 19.42 18.87 -8.03
N LEU A 175 19.31 17.55 -8.03
CA LEU A 175 20.11 16.69 -7.16
C LEU A 175 21.56 16.64 -7.65
N THR A 176 22.49 16.62 -6.70
CA THR A 176 23.88 16.23 -6.98
C THR A 176 23.96 14.74 -7.33
N PRO A 177 25.03 14.27 -8.00
CA PRO A 177 25.18 12.84 -8.32
C PRO A 177 25.08 11.91 -7.10
N GLU A 178 25.61 12.32 -5.95
CA GLU A 178 25.50 11.55 -4.70
C GLU A 178 24.05 11.44 -4.22
N GLN A 179 23.31 12.55 -4.25
CA GLN A 179 21.91 12.58 -3.84
C GLN A 179 21.01 11.77 -4.79
N VAL A 180 21.31 11.78 -6.10
CA VAL A 180 20.63 10.89 -7.07
C VAL A 180 20.86 9.43 -6.68
N ASN A 181 22.11 9.05 -6.39
CA ASN A 181 22.43 7.69 -5.99
C ASN A 181 21.75 7.28 -4.67
N LYS A 182 21.72 8.15 -3.66
CA LYS A 182 21.00 7.90 -2.39
C LYS A 182 19.50 7.69 -2.64
N ARG A 183 18.86 8.57 -3.42
CA ARG A 183 17.44 8.45 -3.77
C ARG A 183 17.16 7.18 -4.56
N ASP A 184 18.02 6.83 -5.53
CA ASP A 184 17.87 5.61 -6.32
C ASP A 184 17.97 4.37 -5.43
N ILE A 185 18.98 4.27 -4.55
CA ILE A 185 19.12 3.15 -3.59
C ILE A 185 17.87 3.04 -2.72
N TRP A 186 17.39 4.16 -2.20
CA TRP A 186 16.21 4.21 -1.35
C TRP A 186 14.96 3.67 -2.06
N LEU A 187 14.69 4.19 -3.26
CA LEU A 187 13.53 3.77 -4.05
C LEU A 187 13.60 2.30 -4.45
N HIS A 188 14.80 1.75 -4.71
CA HIS A 188 14.97 0.32 -4.94
C HIS A 188 14.66 -0.52 -3.70
N LYS A 189 15.14 -0.12 -2.52
CA LYS A 189 14.83 -0.82 -1.27
C LYS A 189 13.34 -0.79 -0.96
N TRP A 190 12.70 0.36 -1.17
CA TRP A 190 11.26 0.51 -1.00
C TRP A 190 10.47 -0.36 -1.98
N LEU A 191 10.82 -0.35 -3.27
CA LEU A 191 10.23 -1.24 -4.27
C LEU A 191 10.42 -2.72 -3.91
N ASN A 192 11.60 -3.10 -3.41
CA ASN A 192 11.87 -4.45 -2.93
C ASN A 192 10.97 -4.83 -1.73
N ALA A 193 10.76 -3.92 -0.78
CA ALA A 193 9.87 -4.15 0.36
C ALA A 193 8.43 -4.39 -0.11
N LEU A 194 7.91 -3.55 -1.00
CA LEU A 194 6.57 -3.71 -1.57
C LEU A 194 6.44 -5.00 -2.40
N THR A 195 7.45 -5.33 -3.20
CA THR A 195 7.47 -6.56 -4.01
C THR A 195 7.45 -7.80 -3.11
N LYS A 196 8.27 -7.82 -2.05
CA LYS A 196 8.27 -8.90 -1.06
C LYS A 196 6.93 -8.99 -0.33
N GLY A 197 6.36 -7.86 0.09
CA GLY A 197 5.07 -7.81 0.76
C GLY A 197 3.95 -8.40 -0.10
N SER A 198 3.84 -7.92 -1.34
CA SER A 198 2.90 -8.43 -2.35
C SER A 198 3.06 -9.93 -2.61
N ALA A 199 4.28 -10.41 -2.78
CA ALA A 199 4.54 -11.83 -3.01
C ALA A 199 4.15 -12.69 -1.81
N LEU A 200 4.44 -12.23 -0.59
CA LEU A 200 4.08 -12.94 0.64
C LEU A 200 2.56 -13.02 0.83
N THR A 201 1.85 -11.90 0.79
CA THR A 201 0.38 -11.90 0.99
C THR A 201 -0.33 -12.74 -0.07
N ARG A 202 0.08 -12.65 -1.34
CA ARG A 202 -0.47 -13.48 -2.43
C ARG A 202 -0.20 -14.97 -2.20
N SER A 203 0.93 -15.35 -1.58
CA SER A 203 1.20 -16.74 -1.21
C SER A 203 0.32 -17.28 -0.07
N PHE A 204 -0.38 -16.39 0.62
CA PHE A 204 -1.36 -16.65 1.67
C PHE A 204 -2.80 -16.38 1.22
N ASP A 205 -3.02 -16.20 -0.10
CA ASP A 205 -4.32 -15.84 -0.69
C ASP A 205 -4.93 -14.55 -0.10
N MET A 206 -4.08 -13.63 0.38
CA MET A 206 -4.48 -12.32 0.90
C MET A 206 -4.15 -11.19 -0.11
N PRO A 207 -5.02 -10.19 -0.25
CA PRO A 207 -4.72 -8.98 -1.02
C PRO A 207 -3.69 -8.10 -0.32
N PHE A 208 -2.96 -7.34 -1.14
CA PHE A 208 -1.92 -6.39 -0.70
C PHE A 208 -2.33 -4.96 -1.05
N GLY A 209 -2.53 -4.11 -0.05
CA GLY A 209 -2.71 -2.67 -0.24
C GLY A 209 -1.43 -1.89 0.06
N ALA A 210 -1.37 -0.64 -0.37
CA ALA A 210 -0.36 0.30 0.12
C ALA A 210 -0.83 1.76 0.08
N ALA A 211 -0.47 2.52 1.12
CA ALA A 211 -0.62 3.97 1.17
C ALA A 211 0.53 4.63 0.41
N MET A 212 0.19 5.57 -0.47
CA MET A 212 1.08 6.09 -1.50
C MET A 212 0.92 7.60 -1.64
N PRO A 213 2.02 8.35 -1.83
CA PRO A 213 1.90 9.77 -2.10
C PRO A 213 1.31 10.00 -3.49
N TRP A 214 0.63 11.14 -3.64
CA TRP A 214 -0.05 11.52 -4.88
C TRP A 214 0.92 12.03 -5.98
N TRP A 215 2.14 12.41 -5.60
CA TRP A 215 3.02 13.25 -6.42
C TRP A 215 4.02 12.48 -7.31
N TRP A 216 3.93 11.15 -7.42
CA TRP A 216 4.91 10.34 -8.17
C TRP A 216 5.19 10.83 -9.60
N HIS A 217 4.15 11.26 -10.29
CA HIS A 217 4.20 11.69 -11.69
C HIS A 217 4.55 13.17 -11.85
N SER A 218 4.61 13.96 -10.77
CA SER A 218 4.84 15.41 -10.83
C SER A 218 5.45 15.96 -9.53
N TYR A 219 6.46 15.29 -9.01
CA TYR A 219 7.20 15.75 -7.86
C TYR A 219 8.00 17.00 -8.22
N LYS A 220 7.57 18.17 -7.72
CA LYS A 220 8.15 19.47 -8.09
C LYS A 220 8.20 19.68 -9.61
N GLY A 221 7.21 19.14 -10.34
CA GLY A 221 7.11 19.24 -11.79
C GLY A 221 7.81 18.12 -12.56
N GLU A 222 8.50 17.20 -11.89
CA GLU A 222 9.23 16.10 -12.51
C GLU A 222 8.71 14.73 -12.06
N GLN A 223 8.74 13.75 -12.96
CA GLN A 223 8.43 12.38 -12.60
C GLN A 223 9.56 11.77 -11.76
N ILE A 224 9.19 11.07 -10.69
CA ILE A 224 10.15 10.26 -9.95
C ILE A 224 10.41 8.97 -10.73
N THR A 225 11.67 8.78 -11.10
CA THR A 225 12.11 7.63 -11.86
C THR A 225 13.25 6.92 -11.15
N VAL A 226 13.46 5.64 -11.44
CA VAL A 226 14.60 4.84 -10.99
C VAL A 226 15.24 4.14 -12.17
N PRO A 227 16.57 3.90 -12.15
CA PRO A 227 17.21 2.99 -13.09
C PRO A 227 16.53 1.61 -13.05
N TRP A 228 16.07 1.10 -14.18
CA TRP A 228 15.45 -0.22 -14.26
C TRP A 228 15.98 -0.98 -15.49
N VAL A 229 16.00 -2.31 -15.40
CA VAL A 229 16.45 -3.17 -16.51
C VAL A 229 15.31 -4.09 -16.89
N THR A 230 14.83 -3.95 -18.13
CA THR A 230 13.86 -4.88 -18.72
C THR A 230 14.59 -6.11 -19.22
N VAL A 231 14.10 -7.30 -18.86
CA VAL A 231 14.68 -8.58 -19.31
C VAL A 231 14.68 -8.64 -20.84
N GLY A 232 15.87 -8.79 -21.45
CA GLY A 232 16.03 -8.93 -22.90
C GLY A 232 16.59 -7.71 -23.64
N GLU A 233 16.66 -6.54 -23.00
CA GLU A 233 17.35 -5.38 -23.56
C GLU A 233 18.80 -5.33 -23.05
N ARG A 234 19.77 -5.14 -23.95
CA ARG A 234 21.19 -4.98 -23.59
C ARG A 234 21.34 -3.81 -22.63
N ALA A 235 21.48 -4.08 -21.33
CA ALA A 235 22.08 -3.28 -20.25
C ALA A 235 22.01 -1.73 -20.35
N CYS A 236 21.03 -1.18 -21.05
CA CYS A 236 20.82 0.24 -21.14
C CYS A 236 19.87 0.54 -19.99
N ARG A 237 20.42 1.07 -18.89
CA ARG A 237 19.63 1.49 -17.72
C ARG A 237 18.72 2.64 -18.16
N THR A 238 17.54 2.31 -18.68
CA THR A 238 16.48 3.28 -18.87
C THR A 238 15.93 3.63 -17.48
N ARG A 239 15.57 4.89 -17.28
CA ARG A 239 14.92 5.31 -16.04
C ARG A 239 13.42 5.10 -16.21
N THR A 240 12.81 4.35 -15.31
CA THR A 240 11.37 4.03 -15.33
C THR A 240 10.68 4.77 -14.20
N CYS A 241 9.45 5.22 -14.45
CA CYS A 241 8.59 5.77 -13.40
C CYS A 241 8.39 4.77 -12.28
N ILE A 242 8.57 5.19 -11.04
CA ILE A 242 8.38 4.29 -9.89
C ILE A 242 6.92 3.83 -9.76
N MET A 243 5.95 4.68 -10.12
CA MET A 243 4.53 4.33 -10.11
C MET A 243 4.21 3.14 -11.02
N ASP A 244 4.82 3.09 -12.21
CA ASP A 244 4.60 2.05 -13.21
C ASP A 244 5.10 0.69 -12.72
N LEU A 245 6.14 0.68 -11.87
CA LEU A 245 6.69 -0.51 -11.23
C LEU A 245 5.85 -0.97 -10.03
N ILE A 246 5.23 -0.03 -9.32
CA ILE A 246 4.53 -0.29 -8.06
C ILE A 246 3.08 -0.73 -8.26
N MET A 247 2.34 -0.10 -9.18
CA MET A 247 0.92 -0.38 -9.34
C MET A 247 0.61 -1.87 -9.57
N PRO A 248 1.33 -2.62 -10.43
CA PRO A 248 1.06 -4.05 -10.64
C PRO A 248 1.29 -4.93 -9.38
N LEU A 249 1.99 -4.43 -8.37
CA LEU A 249 2.26 -5.14 -7.13
C LEU A 249 1.08 -5.06 -6.15
N ILE A 250 0.15 -4.13 -6.35
CA ILE A 250 -0.83 -3.73 -5.34
C ILE A 250 -2.23 -4.08 -5.82
N ASP A 251 -3.09 -4.47 -4.87
CA ASP A 251 -4.51 -4.66 -5.06
C ASP A 251 -5.30 -3.39 -4.71
N ASP A 252 -4.96 -2.72 -3.59
CA ASP A 252 -5.56 -1.46 -3.13
C ASP A 252 -4.50 -0.35 -3.02
N TYR A 253 -4.53 0.61 -3.94
CA TYR A 253 -3.60 1.74 -3.99
C TYR A 253 -4.25 2.97 -3.35
N ILE A 254 -3.90 3.24 -2.09
CA ILE A 254 -4.46 4.35 -1.33
C ILE A 254 -3.63 5.60 -1.56
N VAL A 255 -4.16 6.55 -2.35
CA VAL A 255 -3.49 7.81 -2.61
C VAL A 255 -3.72 8.75 -1.42
N LEU A 256 -2.63 9.19 -0.78
CA LEU A 256 -2.63 10.19 0.30
C LEU A 256 -2.96 11.58 -0.24
N SER A 257 -4.19 11.76 -0.74
CA SER A 257 -4.65 12.92 -1.50
C SER A 257 -5.18 14.06 -0.62
N HIS A 258 -5.02 13.96 0.70
CA HIS A 258 -5.60 14.83 1.71
C HIS A 258 -5.68 16.30 1.23
N ASN A 259 -6.91 16.75 1.05
CA ASN A 259 -7.24 18.15 0.85
C ASN A 259 -8.72 18.35 1.12
N THR A 260 -9.05 19.39 1.89
CA THR A 260 -10.46 19.69 2.20
C THR A 260 -11.18 20.42 1.07
N GLN A 261 -10.53 20.69 -0.06
CA GLN A 261 -11.18 21.12 -1.30
C GLN A 261 -11.28 19.92 -2.26
N PRO A 262 -12.49 19.41 -2.57
CA PRO A 262 -12.65 18.18 -3.34
C PRO A 262 -12.03 18.28 -4.75
N ALA A 263 -12.09 19.45 -5.38
CA ALA A 263 -11.45 19.68 -6.68
C ALA A 263 -9.92 19.48 -6.65
N ILE A 264 -9.26 19.84 -5.55
CA ILE A 264 -7.81 19.65 -5.37
C ILE A 264 -7.52 18.17 -5.08
N ALA A 265 -8.30 17.52 -4.22
CA ALA A 265 -8.17 16.09 -3.95
C ALA A 265 -8.33 15.27 -5.26
N ILE A 266 -9.36 15.56 -6.06
CA ILE A 266 -9.57 14.99 -7.39
C ILE A 266 -8.34 15.21 -8.29
N LYS A 267 -7.80 16.43 -8.33
CA LYS A 267 -6.62 16.73 -9.16
C LYS A 267 -5.41 15.88 -8.74
N LYS A 268 -5.23 15.64 -7.43
CA LYS A 268 -4.11 14.87 -6.89
C LYS A 268 -4.16 13.38 -7.26
N ILE A 269 -5.36 12.77 -7.33
CA ILE A 269 -5.54 11.34 -7.66
C ILE A 269 -5.70 11.05 -9.16
N MET A 270 -6.00 12.10 -9.95
CA MET A 270 -6.45 11.96 -11.34
C MET A 270 -5.47 11.17 -12.22
N HIS A 271 -4.16 11.34 -12.01
CA HIS A 271 -3.17 10.66 -12.82
C HIS A 271 -3.18 9.15 -12.55
N GLN A 272 -3.20 8.76 -11.27
CA GLN A 272 -3.18 7.37 -10.84
C GLN A 272 -4.42 6.63 -11.34
N VAL A 273 -5.61 7.23 -11.15
CA VAL A 273 -6.87 6.59 -11.54
C VAL A 273 -7.02 6.45 -13.05
N ARG A 274 -6.54 7.44 -13.84
CA ARG A 274 -6.52 7.35 -15.31
C ARG A 274 -5.58 6.27 -15.80
N TYR A 275 -4.35 6.28 -15.31
CA TYR A 275 -3.34 5.30 -15.68
C TYR A 275 -3.83 3.87 -15.40
N ALA A 276 -4.32 3.62 -14.18
CA ALA A 276 -4.88 2.31 -13.83
C ALA A 276 -6.07 1.93 -14.72
N SER A 277 -7.02 2.84 -14.94
CA SER A 277 -8.18 2.58 -15.81
C SER A 277 -7.83 2.38 -17.30
N GLU A 278 -6.74 2.97 -17.78
CA GLU A 278 -6.22 2.75 -19.14
C GLU A 278 -5.58 1.37 -19.24
N LYS A 279 -4.73 1.01 -18.27
CA LYS A 279 -4.08 -0.30 -18.21
C LYS A 279 -5.05 -1.46 -18.02
N GLU A 280 -6.11 -1.30 -17.23
CA GLU A 280 -7.20 -2.29 -17.14
C GLU A 280 -7.90 -2.51 -18.48
N ARG A 281 -8.15 -1.44 -19.25
CA ARG A 281 -8.73 -1.54 -20.60
C ARG A 281 -7.79 -2.24 -21.60
N GLU A 282 -6.48 -2.16 -21.36
CA GLU A 282 -5.47 -2.91 -22.10
C GLU A 282 -5.34 -4.38 -21.62
N GLY A 283 -6.14 -4.81 -20.64
CA GLY A 283 -6.12 -6.16 -20.09
C GLY A 283 -5.04 -6.41 -19.04
N GLN A 284 -4.39 -5.35 -18.53
CA GLN A 284 -3.42 -5.47 -17.44
C GLN A 284 -4.12 -5.49 -16.09
N LEU A 285 -3.60 -6.27 -15.15
CA LEU A 285 -4.08 -6.28 -13.78
C LEU A 285 -3.59 -5.02 -13.06
N MET A 286 -4.53 -4.21 -12.58
CA MET A 286 -4.24 -2.97 -11.88
C MET A 286 -4.95 -2.90 -10.51
N PRO A 287 -4.45 -2.06 -9.60
CA PRO A 287 -5.08 -1.85 -8.31
C PRO A 287 -6.36 -1.05 -8.43
N GLN A 288 -7.25 -1.24 -7.46
CA GLN A 288 -8.25 -0.24 -7.15
C GLN A 288 -7.57 0.98 -6.53
N ILE A 289 -7.92 2.17 -7.00
CA ILE A 289 -7.37 3.44 -6.56
C ILE A 289 -8.34 4.08 -5.57
N PHE A 290 -7.86 4.35 -4.36
CA PHE A 290 -8.61 5.05 -3.34
C PHE A 290 -8.08 6.46 -3.18
N ALA A 291 -8.97 7.45 -3.12
CA ALA A 291 -8.59 8.76 -2.61
C ALA A 291 -8.59 8.72 -1.08
N SER A 292 -7.94 9.68 -0.44
CA SER A 292 -8.02 9.83 1.01
C SER A 292 -8.41 11.24 1.45
N VAL A 293 -9.09 11.30 2.59
CA VAL A 293 -9.43 12.53 3.33
C VAL A 293 -8.85 12.45 4.74
N GLU A 294 -8.47 13.59 5.32
CA GLU A 294 -7.86 13.67 6.66
C GLU A 294 -8.79 14.42 7.62
N THR A 295 -9.06 13.87 8.79
CA THR A 295 -10.01 14.37 9.78
C THR A 295 -9.33 14.70 11.10
N ARG A 296 -8.07 14.29 11.30
CA ARG A 296 -7.34 14.52 12.53
C ARG A 296 -6.72 15.91 12.56
N LYS A 297 -6.79 16.57 13.72
CA LYS A 297 -6.14 17.87 13.94
C LYS A 297 -4.61 17.77 13.86
N GLY A 298 -3.94 18.78 13.28
CA GLY A 298 -2.48 18.90 13.28
C GLY A 298 -1.80 18.95 11.90
N PRO A 299 -2.25 18.21 10.88
CA PRO A 299 -1.61 18.21 9.56
C PRO A 299 -1.60 19.55 8.83
N SER A 300 -2.55 20.45 9.13
CA SER A 300 -2.69 21.86 8.72
C SER A 300 -4.06 22.17 8.11
N ALA A 301 -4.40 23.47 8.10
CA ALA A 301 -5.53 23.98 7.33
C ALA A 301 -5.42 23.56 5.85
N ASN A 302 -6.57 23.24 5.24
CA ASN A 302 -6.70 22.68 3.89
C ASN A 302 -6.20 21.24 3.69
N VAL A 303 -5.56 20.61 4.68
CA VAL A 303 -5.21 19.18 4.65
C VAL A 303 -6.25 18.41 5.44
N SER A 304 -6.46 18.82 6.69
CA SER A 304 -7.42 18.19 7.60
C SER A 304 -8.73 18.97 7.71
N TYR A 305 -9.85 18.26 7.80
CA TYR A 305 -11.17 18.82 8.11
C TYR A 305 -11.21 19.44 9.52
N ALA A 306 -10.51 18.86 10.50
CA ALA A 306 -10.44 19.43 11.85
C ALA A 306 -9.68 20.77 11.91
N ASP A 307 -8.78 21.03 10.97
CA ASP A 307 -8.00 22.27 10.89
C ASP A 307 -8.58 23.28 9.88
N THR A 308 -9.54 22.88 9.04
CA THR A 308 -10.05 23.74 7.98
C THR A 308 -11.23 24.58 8.49
N PRO A 309 -11.11 25.93 8.46
CA PRO A 309 -12.19 26.80 8.88
C PRO A 309 -13.48 26.49 8.11
N ARG A 310 -14.59 26.39 8.84
CA ARG A 310 -15.94 26.12 8.28
C ARG A 310 -16.12 24.75 7.62
N LYS A 311 -15.20 23.79 7.85
CA LYS A 311 -15.30 22.41 7.37
C LYS A 311 -15.07 21.36 8.48
N SER A 312 -15.40 21.68 9.73
CA SER A 312 -15.12 20.81 10.88
C SER A 312 -16.28 19.89 11.27
N THR A 313 -17.29 19.70 10.41
CA THR A 313 -18.42 18.79 10.68
C THR A 313 -18.30 17.47 9.89
N LYS A 314 -18.86 16.38 10.44
CA LYS A 314 -18.99 15.10 9.71
C LYS A 314 -19.74 15.27 8.38
N GLY A 315 -20.73 16.15 8.35
CA GLY A 315 -21.48 16.48 7.13
C GLY A 315 -20.66 17.19 6.05
N ASP A 316 -19.64 17.98 6.40
CA ASP A 316 -18.72 18.57 5.43
C ASP A 316 -17.89 17.51 4.73
N VAL A 317 -17.35 16.57 5.51
CA VAL A 317 -16.54 15.46 4.98
C VAL A 317 -17.38 14.62 4.02
N LEU A 318 -18.59 14.21 4.42
CA LEU A 318 -19.46 13.36 3.59
C LEU A 318 -19.87 14.04 2.27
N ARG A 319 -20.21 15.34 2.30
CA ARG A 319 -20.53 16.09 1.08
C ARG A 319 -19.35 16.14 0.11
N ASP A 320 -18.15 16.35 0.62
CA ASP A 320 -16.95 16.39 -0.22
C ASP A 320 -16.59 14.99 -0.74
N ILE A 321 -16.75 13.94 0.06
CA ILE A 321 -16.64 12.53 -0.37
C ILE A 321 -17.57 12.25 -1.54
N GLU A 322 -18.86 12.55 -1.42
CA GLU A 322 -19.84 12.38 -2.50
C GLU A 322 -19.47 13.19 -3.76
N SER A 323 -18.84 14.35 -3.59
CA SER A 323 -18.34 15.13 -4.73
C SER A 323 -17.16 14.45 -5.42
N ILE A 324 -16.26 13.81 -4.68
CA ILE A 324 -15.12 13.07 -5.24
C ILE A 324 -15.63 11.81 -5.94
N GLU A 325 -16.48 11.02 -5.26
CA GLU A 325 -17.07 9.77 -5.78
C GLU A 325 -17.78 10.00 -7.12
N ARG A 326 -18.71 10.97 -7.20
CA ARG A 326 -19.44 11.30 -8.45
C ARG A 326 -18.52 11.70 -9.60
N MET A 327 -17.40 12.36 -9.30
CA MET A 327 -16.46 12.78 -10.34
C MET A 327 -15.60 11.62 -10.83
N MET A 328 -15.29 10.67 -9.95
CA MET A 328 -14.36 9.58 -10.19
C MET A 328 -15.02 8.27 -10.64
N GLU A 329 -16.33 8.06 -10.41
CA GLU A 329 -17.05 6.82 -10.75
C GLU A 329 -16.94 6.41 -12.23
N LYS A 330 -16.69 7.38 -13.11
CA LYS A 330 -16.45 7.13 -14.55
C LYS A 330 -15.15 6.38 -14.82
N TYR A 331 -14.23 6.30 -13.87
CA TYR A 331 -12.96 5.61 -13.99
C TYR A 331 -13.09 4.19 -13.40
N PRO A 332 -12.98 3.13 -14.22
CA PRO A 332 -13.07 1.73 -13.79
C PRO A 332 -12.21 1.37 -12.56
N ALA A 333 -11.00 1.93 -12.50
CA ALA A 333 -10.05 1.62 -11.44
C ALA A 333 -10.34 2.38 -10.13
N PHE A 334 -11.31 3.30 -10.08
CA PHE A 334 -11.62 4.00 -8.84
C PHE A 334 -12.35 3.08 -7.85
N GLY A 335 -11.70 2.79 -6.73
CA GLY A 335 -12.21 1.90 -5.67
C GLY A 335 -13.06 2.62 -4.62
N GLY A 336 -12.76 3.89 -4.33
CA GLY A 336 -13.51 4.68 -3.35
C GLY A 336 -12.64 5.60 -2.50
N ILE A 337 -12.99 5.75 -1.21
CA ILE A 337 -12.38 6.72 -0.30
C ILE A 337 -11.89 6.07 0.99
N ALA A 338 -10.67 6.41 1.41
CA ALA A 338 -10.14 6.16 2.75
C ALA A 338 -10.25 7.40 3.65
N ILE A 339 -10.90 7.26 4.80
CA ILE A 339 -11.04 8.31 5.81
C ILE A 339 -9.96 8.11 6.87
N HIS A 340 -8.94 8.96 6.86
CA HIS A 340 -7.94 9.09 7.92
C HIS A 340 -8.38 10.18 8.88
N ASP A 341 -8.36 10.08 10.20
CA ASP A 341 -8.16 8.94 11.11
C ASP A 341 -9.48 8.77 11.89
N TRP A 342 -9.87 7.55 12.28
CA TRP A 342 -11.11 7.28 13.03
C TRP A 342 -11.28 8.21 14.25
N LEU A 343 -10.21 8.38 15.02
CA LEU A 343 -10.23 9.26 16.20
C LEU A 343 -10.49 10.73 15.82
N GLY A 344 -9.93 11.18 14.69
CA GLY A 344 -10.18 12.52 14.15
C GLY A 344 -11.62 12.68 13.69
N TRP A 345 -12.15 11.66 13.00
CA TRP A 345 -13.53 11.62 12.54
C TRP A 345 -14.50 11.74 13.72
N ASP A 346 -14.25 10.97 14.78
CA ASP A 346 -15.11 10.95 15.95
C ASP A 346 -15.21 12.33 16.63
N GLN A 347 -14.12 13.09 16.63
CA GLN A 347 -14.02 14.42 17.23
C GLN A 347 -14.63 15.54 16.38
N LEU A 348 -14.99 15.29 15.12
CA LEU A 348 -15.67 16.28 14.29
C LEU A 348 -17.09 16.55 14.81
N TYR A 349 -17.55 17.79 14.62
CA TYR A 349 -18.89 18.17 15.03
C TYR A 349 -19.96 17.34 14.29
N PRO A 350 -21.10 17.04 14.95
CA PRO A 350 -22.23 16.40 14.30
C PRO A 350 -22.72 17.18 13.08
N THR A 351 -23.36 16.48 12.15
CA THR A 351 -23.98 17.09 10.97
C THR A 351 -24.98 18.17 11.36
N GLY A 352 -24.80 19.39 10.84
CA GLY A 352 -25.72 20.50 11.08
C GLY A 352 -25.50 21.28 12.38
N ALA A 353 -24.45 20.98 13.14
CA ALA A 353 -24.02 21.86 14.24
C ALA A 353 -23.65 23.23 13.65
N ALA A 354 -24.34 24.29 14.09
CA ALA A 354 -24.01 25.66 13.71
C ALA A 354 -22.63 26.01 14.30
N PHE A 355 -21.77 26.65 13.49
CA PHE A 355 -20.55 27.28 13.99
C PHE A 355 -20.96 28.32 15.03
N LEU A 356 -20.75 28.01 16.31
CA LEU A 356 -20.63 29.04 17.32
C LEU A 356 -19.21 29.57 17.17
N ASP A 357 -19.08 30.79 16.65
CA ASP A 357 -17.82 31.54 16.65
C ASP A 357 -17.43 31.75 18.12
N ASP A 358 -16.73 30.77 18.69
CA ASP A 358 -16.04 30.93 19.97
C ASP A 358 -14.73 31.66 19.68
N ASP A 359 -14.85 32.98 19.62
CA ASP A 359 -13.77 33.97 19.47
C ASP A 359 -12.89 34.06 20.76
N SER A 360 -12.79 32.96 21.53
CA SER A 360 -11.86 32.90 22.65
C SER A 360 -10.46 32.57 22.14
N ASP A 361 -9.71 33.66 21.95
CA ASP A 361 -8.27 33.73 21.79
C ASP A 361 -7.56 33.11 23.02
N ALA A 362 -7.59 31.78 23.10
CA ALA A 362 -6.79 30.99 24.02
C ALA A 362 -5.73 30.28 23.19
N THR A 363 -4.59 30.96 23.02
CA THR A 363 -3.41 30.41 22.34
C THR A 363 -2.98 29.11 23.05
N PRO A 364 -3.13 27.92 22.44
CA PRO A 364 -2.56 26.70 23.00
C PRO A 364 -1.12 26.64 22.53
N THR A 365 -0.20 26.57 23.49
CA THR A 365 1.22 26.35 23.25
C THR A 365 1.39 25.13 22.36
N SER A 366 1.99 25.34 21.19
CA SER A 366 2.30 24.32 20.20
C SER A 366 3.26 23.29 20.78
N ALA A 367 2.72 22.16 21.23
CA ALA A 367 3.47 20.93 21.36
C ALA A 367 3.11 20.05 20.14
N THR A 368 3.86 20.22 19.05
CA THR A 368 3.85 19.30 17.92
C THR A 368 4.36 17.95 18.44
N THR A 369 3.45 17.08 18.86
CA THR A 369 3.80 15.68 19.09
C THR A 369 3.71 14.99 17.73
N GLU A 370 4.75 15.18 16.91
CA GLU A 370 5.09 14.21 15.88
C GLU A 370 5.45 12.92 16.60
N ARG A 371 4.43 12.08 16.83
CA ARG A 371 4.66 10.71 17.25
C ARG A 371 5.14 9.96 16.01
N SER A 372 6.46 9.95 15.82
CA SER A 372 7.08 8.80 15.17
C SER A 372 6.53 7.55 15.85
N VAL A 373 5.94 6.66 15.07
CA VAL A 373 5.56 5.34 15.55
C VAL A 373 6.86 4.65 15.91
N SER A 374 7.24 4.71 17.19
CA SER A 374 8.44 4.06 17.67
C SER A 374 8.19 2.56 17.60
N VAL A 375 8.95 1.87 16.76
CA VAL A 375 9.04 0.42 16.86
C VAL A 375 9.60 0.09 18.23
N SER A 376 8.71 -0.37 19.11
CA SER A 376 9.09 -1.07 20.31
C SER A 376 9.73 -2.38 19.88
N SER A 377 11.07 -2.39 19.83
CA SER A 377 11.88 -3.58 19.58
C SER A 377 11.49 -4.65 20.62
N CYS A 378 10.65 -5.59 20.18
CA CYS A 378 10.22 -6.71 21.00
C CYS A 378 11.23 -7.85 20.81
N ASN A 379 12.32 -7.81 21.55
CA ASN A 379 13.23 -8.94 21.68
C ASN A 379 12.54 -10.05 22.48
N GLY A 380 12.03 -11.07 21.79
CA GLY A 380 11.44 -12.23 22.47
C GLY A 380 10.47 -13.06 21.64
N ALA A 381 10.89 -13.55 20.48
CA ALA A 381 10.25 -14.72 19.86
C ALA A 381 11.34 -15.78 19.65
N LYS A 382 11.23 -16.91 20.35
CA LYS A 382 12.04 -18.10 20.03
C LYS A 382 11.52 -18.66 18.70
N ASP A 383 12.46 -18.87 17.79
CA ASP A 383 12.24 -19.18 16.38
C ASP A 383 11.88 -20.67 16.22
N ASP A 384 10.63 -21.05 16.54
CA ASP A 384 10.08 -22.35 16.16
C ASP A 384 9.41 -22.24 14.79
N ARG A 385 10.22 -22.22 13.72
CA ARG A 385 9.70 -22.19 12.34
C ARG A 385 9.14 -23.56 11.96
N SER A 386 7.89 -23.57 11.49
CA SER A 386 7.34 -24.71 10.76
C SER A 386 8.13 -24.95 9.46
N PRO A 387 8.56 -26.19 9.15
CA PRO A 387 9.37 -26.50 7.96
C PRO A 387 8.71 -26.16 6.61
N SER A 388 7.38 -25.96 6.55
CA SER A 388 6.66 -25.61 5.32
C SER A 388 6.81 -24.14 4.95
N ILE A 389 6.86 -23.25 5.95
CA ILE A 389 6.97 -21.79 5.77
C ILE A 389 8.36 -21.44 5.24
N ALA A 390 9.41 -22.05 5.78
CA ALA A 390 10.79 -21.83 5.31
C ALA A 390 10.98 -22.22 3.84
N LYS A 391 10.35 -23.31 3.37
CA LYS A 391 10.41 -23.73 1.97
C LYS A 391 9.65 -22.80 1.03
N ARG A 392 8.49 -22.28 1.45
CA ARG A 392 7.74 -21.26 0.70
C ARG A 392 8.55 -19.96 0.59
N LEU A 393 9.18 -19.52 1.68
CA LEU A 393 10.04 -18.34 1.72
C LEU A 393 11.22 -18.47 0.76
N ASP A 394 11.93 -19.59 0.79
CA ASP A 394 13.04 -19.88 -0.13
C ASP A 394 12.60 -19.82 -1.60
N SER A 395 11.39 -20.31 -1.91
CA SER A 395 10.86 -20.28 -3.27
C SER A 395 10.49 -18.87 -3.73
N VAL A 396 9.93 -18.05 -2.85
CA VAL A 396 9.60 -16.65 -3.12
C VAL A 396 10.89 -15.82 -3.24
N VAL A 397 11.82 -15.97 -2.30
CA VAL A 397 13.13 -15.27 -2.32
C VAL A 397 13.89 -15.62 -3.59
N ARG A 398 13.99 -16.89 -3.99
CA ARG A 398 14.66 -17.28 -5.25
C ARG A 398 13.96 -16.72 -6.49
N SER A 399 12.63 -16.61 -6.48
CA SER A 399 11.88 -15.98 -7.57
C SER A 399 12.13 -14.46 -7.64
N LEU A 400 12.32 -13.80 -6.49
CA LEU A 400 12.64 -12.38 -6.41
C LEU A 400 14.12 -12.07 -6.69
N GLU A 401 15.04 -13.00 -6.44
CA GLU A 401 16.45 -12.86 -6.80
C GLU A 401 16.68 -12.85 -8.31
N GLY A 402 15.80 -13.47 -9.09
CA GLY A 402 15.78 -13.37 -10.55
C GLY A 402 15.35 -11.99 -11.08
N LEU A 403 14.78 -11.12 -10.23
CA LEU A 403 14.38 -9.75 -10.55
C LEU A 403 15.38 -8.70 -10.07
N ARG A 404 16.48 -9.10 -9.41
CA ARG A 404 17.54 -8.16 -9.03
C ARG A 404 18.25 -7.67 -10.30
N PRO A 405 18.47 -6.36 -10.47
CA PRO A 405 19.46 -5.90 -11.42
C PRO A 405 20.82 -6.44 -10.98
N SER A 406 21.57 -7.01 -11.91
CA SER A 406 22.91 -7.54 -11.68
C SER A 406 23.77 -6.46 -11.01
N ALA A 407 24.26 -6.76 -9.81
CA ALA A 407 25.22 -5.89 -9.13
C ALA A 407 26.49 -5.78 -9.99
N THR A 408 26.86 -4.56 -10.33
CA THR A 408 28.21 -4.19 -10.79
C THR A 408 28.73 -3.13 -9.86
#